data_AF-A0A6N9Q5C7-F1
#
_entry.id   AF-A0A6N9Q5C7-F1
#
_cell.length_a   1.000
_cell.length_b   1.000
_cell.length_c   1.000
_cell.angle_alpha   90.00
_cell.angle_beta   90.00
_cell.angle_gamma   90.00
#
_symmetry.space_group_name_H-M   'P 1'
#
loop_
_entity.id
_entity.type
_entity.pdbx_description
1 polymer ?
#
loop_
_entity_poly.entity_id
_entity_poly.type
_entity_poly.pdbx_seq_one_letter_code
_entity_poly.pdbx_strand_id
1 'polypeptide(L)'
;MCVSKKILIEREIEKVFWSIAHIDGITSWLADSGYHESNDELQVRDKFHYQYGNITNTGFVFKKLPPKMIELRNIYKISFNNEKRIMPLRTLFSLESFDENNTLLQVDIFGFHRNYGKNIKDIFDYTYNKVLLNLKSVNETGIDCRKQLFKENNLGILFTEKSTDNHKQCITISQIKKGTLAEKINLKPHDIIEQINGMKVNSYKEFSRLMDCSQFKLKDLIIKRENERKILYMRGEPIEL
;
A
#
# COMPACT_ATOMS: atom_id res chain seq x y z
N MET A 1 -9.02 9.70 11.41
CA MET A 1 -7.69 9.09 11.62
C MET A 1 -6.78 9.50 10.47
N CYS A 2 -5.46 9.58 10.69
CA CYS A 2 -4.48 10.01 9.69
C CYS A 2 -3.32 9.00 9.58
N VAL A 3 -2.76 8.85 8.38
CA VAL A 3 -1.41 8.29 8.14
C VAL A 3 -0.51 9.45 7.76
N SER A 4 0.56 9.68 8.51
CA SER A 4 1.51 10.77 8.27
C SER A 4 2.91 10.19 8.10
N LYS A 5 3.60 10.58 7.03
CA LYS A 5 4.94 10.12 6.68
C LYS A 5 5.82 11.29 6.24
N LYS A 6 7.11 11.19 6.52
CA LYS A 6 8.12 12.16 6.08
C LYS A 6 9.28 11.44 5.42
N ILE A 7 9.88 12.07 4.41
CA ILE A 7 11.09 11.59 3.76
C ILE A 7 11.93 12.78 3.28
N LEU A 8 13.25 12.69 3.43
CA LEU A 8 14.20 13.63 2.84
C LEU A 8 14.60 13.10 1.46
N ILE A 9 14.50 13.95 0.45
CA ILE A 9 14.86 13.64 -0.94
C ILE A 9 15.97 14.60 -1.36
N GLU A 10 17.09 14.05 -1.85
CA GLU A 10 18.26 14.76 -2.38
C GLU A 10 17.95 15.27 -3.79
N ARG A 11 16.98 16.19 -3.86
CA ARG A 11 16.58 16.89 -5.08
C ARG A 11 15.92 18.25 -4.78
N GLU A 12 16.09 19.20 -5.69
CA GLU A 12 15.43 20.52 -5.69
C GLU A 12 13.90 20.41 -5.51
N ILE A 13 13.31 21.34 -4.74
CA ILE A 13 11.89 21.30 -4.36
C ILE A 13 10.95 21.36 -5.57
N GLU A 14 11.32 22.08 -6.62
CA GLU A 14 10.56 22.21 -7.87
C GLU A 14 10.44 20.86 -8.58
N LYS A 15 11.51 20.05 -8.58
CA LYS A 15 11.53 18.73 -9.22
C LYS A 15 10.76 17.69 -8.39
N VAL A 16 10.86 17.76 -7.05
CA VAL A 16 10.05 16.91 -6.17
C VAL A 16 8.57 17.28 -6.29
N PHE A 17 8.25 18.58 -6.34
CA PHE A 17 6.88 19.06 -6.57
C PHE A 17 6.36 18.61 -7.93
N TRP A 18 7.17 18.70 -8.99
CA TRP A 18 6.80 18.22 -10.32
C TRP A 18 6.38 16.74 -10.28
N SER A 19 7.14 15.91 -9.56
CA SER A 19 6.89 14.46 -9.42
C SER A 19 5.53 14.11 -8.78
N ILE A 20 4.91 15.04 -8.05
CA ILE A 20 3.61 14.83 -7.37
C ILE A 20 2.48 15.69 -7.95
N ALA A 21 2.78 16.61 -8.85
CA ALA A 21 1.83 17.57 -9.42
C ALA A 21 1.55 17.36 -10.91
N HIS A 22 2.27 16.44 -11.58
CA HIS A 22 2.08 16.09 -12.99
C HIS A 22 1.71 14.62 -13.13
N ILE A 23 0.95 14.28 -14.18
CA ILE A 23 0.60 12.88 -14.48
C ILE A 23 1.88 12.06 -14.70
N ASP A 24 2.77 12.53 -15.56
CA ASP A 24 4.05 11.88 -15.85
C ASP A 24 4.93 11.76 -14.61
N GLY A 25 4.87 12.78 -13.74
CA GLY A 25 5.45 12.74 -12.42
C GLY A 25 4.92 11.55 -11.63
N ILE A 26 3.61 11.45 -11.42
CA ILE A 26 3.00 10.41 -10.59
C ILE A 26 3.15 9.00 -11.20
N THR A 27 3.08 8.86 -12.52
CA THR A 27 3.22 7.55 -13.20
C THR A 27 4.66 7.04 -13.19
N SER A 28 5.65 7.93 -13.06
CA SER A 28 7.06 7.52 -12.97
C SER A 28 7.40 6.73 -11.70
N TRP A 29 6.65 6.92 -10.60
CA TRP A 29 6.98 6.30 -9.30
C TRP A 29 5.81 5.62 -8.58
N LEU A 30 4.55 5.91 -8.93
CA LEU A 30 3.38 5.38 -8.22
C LEU A 30 2.41 4.63 -9.12
N ALA A 31 1.89 5.29 -10.16
CA ALA A 31 0.79 4.80 -10.99
C ALA A 31 1.29 4.03 -12.22
N ASP A 32 0.62 2.94 -12.60
CA ASP A 32 0.93 2.21 -13.84
C ASP A 32 0.54 3.03 -15.07
N SER A 33 -0.54 3.81 -14.94
CA SER A 33 -1.00 4.79 -15.93
C SER A 33 -1.84 5.87 -15.26
N GLY A 34 -1.99 6.99 -15.94
CA GLY A 34 -2.87 8.06 -15.50
C GLY A 34 -3.22 9.02 -16.62
N TYR A 35 -4.28 9.79 -16.40
CA TYR A 35 -4.69 10.88 -17.26
C TYR A 35 -5.47 11.94 -16.47
N HIS A 36 -5.59 13.14 -17.01
CA HIS A 36 -6.41 14.23 -16.47
C HIS A 36 -7.11 15.00 -17.60
N GLU A 37 -8.00 15.92 -17.24
CA GLU A 37 -8.80 16.70 -18.19
C GLU A 37 -8.03 17.87 -18.85
N SER A 38 -6.87 18.26 -18.33
CA SER A 38 -6.05 19.38 -18.82
C SER A 38 -4.71 18.90 -19.42
N ASN A 39 -3.92 19.80 -20.01
CA ASN A 39 -2.60 19.45 -20.56
C ASN A 39 -1.51 19.55 -19.47
N ASP A 40 -0.72 18.47 -19.35
CA ASP A 40 0.51 18.24 -18.58
C ASP A 40 0.49 18.37 -17.04
N GLU A 41 -0.01 19.48 -16.50
CA GLU A 41 0.07 19.78 -15.06
C GLU A 41 -1.30 19.81 -14.39
N LEU A 42 -1.43 19.16 -13.23
CA LEU A 42 -2.66 19.17 -12.45
C LEU A 42 -2.95 20.57 -11.88
N GLN A 43 -4.07 21.19 -12.27
CA GLN A 43 -4.56 22.45 -11.73
C GLN A 43 -5.69 22.24 -10.72
N VAL A 44 -5.97 23.27 -9.91
CA VAL A 44 -7.07 23.23 -8.93
C VAL A 44 -8.40 22.96 -9.65
N ARG A 45 -9.15 21.98 -9.14
CA ARG A 45 -10.39 21.38 -9.71
C ARG A 45 -10.20 20.39 -10.86
N ASP A 46 -9.00 20.23 -11.40
CA ASP A 46 -8.76 19.20 -12.41
C ASP A 46 -9.07 17.83 -11.85
N LYS A 47 -9.79 17.03 -12.64
CA LYS A 47 -10.00 15.62 -12.35
C LYS A 47 -8.84 14.80 -12.89
N PHE A 48 -8.44 13.82 -12.12
CA PHE A 48 -7.43 12.84 -12.52
C PHE A 48 -7.98 11.42 -12.38
N HIS A 49 -7.37 10.53 -13.14
CA HIS A 49 -7.57 9.09 -13.06
C HIS A 49 -6.20 8.41 -13.03
N TYR A 50 -6.01 7.48 -12.10
CA TYR A 50 -4.82 6.64 -11.98
C TYR A 50 -5.20 5.16 -11.86
N GLN A 51 -4.35 4.32 -12.42
CA GLN A 51 -4.41 2.85 -12.28
C GLN A 51 -3.21 2.33 -11.48
N TYR A 52 -3.47 1.44 -10.52
CA TYR A 52 -2.46 0.68 -9.77
C TYR A 52 -2.87 -0.80 -9.74
N GLY A 53 -2.41 -1.60 -10.69
CA GLY A 53 -2.79 -3.00 -10.85
C GLY A 53 -4.31 -3.17 -10.97
N ASN A 54 -4.95 -3.66 -9.91
CA ASN A 54 -6.42 -3.84 -9.82
C ASN A 54 -7.16 -2.71 -9.06
N ILE A 55 -6.44 -1.63 -8.75
CA ILE A 55 -6.97 -0.47 -8.01
C ILE A 55 -7.08 0.69 -8.98
N THR A 56 -8.25 1.30 -9.06
CA THR A 56 -8.44 2.58 -9.78
C THR A 56 -8.53 3.70 -8.75
N ASN A 57 -7.90 4.84 -8.99
CA ASN A 57 -8.09 6.04 -8.19
C ASN A 57 -8.55 7.19 -9.08
N THR A 58 -9.76 7.67 -8.81
CA THR A 58 -10.28 8.88 -9.43
C THR A 58 -10.35 9.98 -8.41
N GLY A 59 -10.03 11.21 -8.77
CA GLY A 59 -10.07 12.30 -7.82
C GLY A 59 -9.99 13.65 -8.48
N PHE A 60 -9.76 14.67 -7.66
CA PHE A 60 -9.49 16.02 -8.15
C PHE A 60 -8.51 16.76 -7.24
N VAL A 61 -7.87 17.79 -7.78
CA VAL A 61 -7.01 18.70 -7.02
C VAL A 61 -7.88 19.67 -6.22
N PHE A 62 -7.82 19.58 -4.90
CA PHE A 62 -8.57 20.47 -4.03
C PHE A 62 -7.86 21.79 -3.78
N LYS A 63 -6.54 21.73 -3.55
CA LYS A 63 -5.72 22.91 -3.27
C LYS A 63 -4.31 22.69 -3.82
N LYS A 64 -3.68 23.75 -4.32
CA LYS A 64 -2.33 23.72 -4.86
C LYS A 64 -1.63 25.04 -4.52
N LEU A 65 -0.40 24.97 -4.03
CA LEU A 65 0.47 26.11 -3.75
C LEU A 65 1.90 25.71 -4.15
N PRO A 66 2.28 25.87 -5.43
CA PRO A 66 3.61 25.47 -5.89
C PRO A 66 4.73 26.31 -5.25
N PRO A 67 5.92 25.72 -5.02
CA PRO A 67 6.22 24.28 -5.02
C PRO A 67 5.97 23.63 -3.65
N LYS A 68 5.24 24.30 -2.75
CA LYS A 68 5.15 23.95 -1.32
C LYS A 68 4.11 22.89 -0.99
N MET A 69 3.03 22.77 -1.76
CA MET A 69 1.90 21.94 -1.30
C MET A 69 0.92 21.60 -2.42
N ILE A 70 0.38 20.37 -2.39
CA ILE A 70 -0.78 19.95 -3.18
C ILE A 70 -1.68 19.03 -2.35
N GLU A 71 -2.99 19.30 -2.37
CA GLU A 71 -4.02 18.48 -1.74
C GLU A 71 -4.90 17.82 -2.81
N LEU A 72 -4.97 16.50 -2.76
CA LEU A 72 -5.78 15.66 -3.64
C LEU A 72 -6.96 15.05 -2.88
N ARG A 73 -8.14 15.05 -3.50
CA ARG A 73 -9.32 14.33 -3.03
C ARG A 73 -9.50 13.10 -3.91
N ASN A 74 -9.18 11.95 -3.32
CA ASN A 74 -9.07 10.67 -3.99
C ASN A 74 -10.30 9.82 -3.71
N ILE A 75 -10.67 8.97 -4.67
CA ILE A 75 -11.67 7.92 -4.55
C ILE A 75 -11.03 6.66 -5.08
N TYR A 76 -10.51 5.86 -4.15
CA TYR A 76 -9.96 4.55 -4.49
C TYR A 76 -11.10 3.56 -4.68
N LYS A 77 -11.10 2.86 -5.81
CA LYS A 77 -11.97 1.72 -6.08
C LYS A 77 -11.11 0.48 -6.22
N ILE A 78 -11.31 -0.47 -5.33
CA ILE A 78 -10.61 -1.75 -5.32
C ILE A 78 -11.61 -2.82 -5.75
N SER A 79 -11.30 -3.55 -6.81
CA SER A 79 -12.12 -4.66 -7.28
C SER A 79 -11.38 -5.97 -7.04
N PHE A 80 -11.98 -6.89 -6.29
CA PHE A 80 -11.43 -8.24 -6.10
C PHE A 80 -12.56 -9.26 -5.91
N ASN A 81 -12.55 -10.34 -6.68
CA ASN A 81 -13.55 -11.43 -6.63
C ASN A 81 -15.00 -10.93 -6.52
N ASN A 82 -15.41 -10.01 -7.41
CA ASN A 82 -16.74 -9.38 -7.47
C ASN A 82 -17.11 -8.45 -6.30
N GLU A 83 -16.27 -8.31 -5.28
CA GLU A 83 -16.40 -7.24 -4.29
C GLU A 83 -15.80 -5.94 -4.82
N LYS A 84 -16.57 -4.85 -4.71
CA LYS A 84 -16.11 -3.49 -4.99
C LYS A 84 -16.06 -2.70 -3.70
N ARG A 85 -14.90 -2.18 -3.34
CA ARG A 85 -14.73 -1.25 -2.21
C ARG A 85 -14.45 0.14 -2.74
N ILE A 86 -15.18 1.13 -2.22
CA ILE A 86 -15.01 2.55 -2.55
C ILE A 86 -14.51 3.26 -1.30
N MET A 87 -13.39 3.97 -1.43
CA MET A 87 -12.73 4.65 -0.32
C MET A 87 -12.37 6.08 -0.70
N PRO A 88 -13.22 7.06 -0.35
CA PRO A 88 -12.85 8.46 -0.42
C PRO A 88 -11.77 8.78 0.62
N LEU A 89 -10.63 9.29 0.16
CA LEU A 89 -9.51 9.71 0.99
C LEU A 89 -9.04 11.10 0.58
N ARG A 90 -8.39 11.81 1.50
CA ARG A 90 -7.70 13.07 1.22
C ARG A 90 -6.21 12.84 1.38
N THR A 91 -5.40 13.24 0.40
CA THR A 91 -3.95 13.20 0.48
C THR A 91 -3.40 14.60 0.39
N LEU A 92 -2.61 15.02 1.38
CA LEU A 92 -1.90 16.28 1.41
C LEU A 92 -0.41 16.00 1.29
N PHE A 93 0.22 16.56 0.27
CA PHE A 93 1.66 16.63 0.14
C PHE A 93 2.11 18.03 0.54
N SER A 94 3.09 18.12 1.45
CA SER A 94 3.71 19.35 1.90
C SER A 94 5.22 19.24 1.72
N LEU A 95 5.84 20.25 1.13
CA LEU A 95 7.26 20.30 0.85
C LEU A 95 7.90 21.50 1.55
N GLU A 96 9.11 21.29 2.03
CA GLU A 96 9.97 22.32 2.62
C GLU A 96 11.38 22.13 2.06
N SER A 97 12.01 23.21 1.60
CA SER A 97 13.42 23.18 1.22
C SER A 97 14.23 23.02 2.50
N PHE A 98 15.03 21.95 2.57
CA PHE A 98 15.99 21.77 3.65
C PHE A 98 17.28 22.54 3.35
N ASP A 99 17.74 22.47 2.09
CA ASP A 99 18.76 23.33 1.49
C ASP A 99 18.51 23.45 -0.03
N GLU A 100 19.50 23.90 -0.81
CA GLU A 100 19.39 24.08 -2.28
C GLU A 100 19.14 22.78 -3.04
N ASN A 101 19.61 21.64 -2.52
CA ASN A 101 19.55 20.33 -3.19
C ASN A 101 18.74 19.30 -2.41
N ASN A 102 18.17 19.65 -1.27
CA ASN A 102 17.44 18.73 -0.40
C ASN A 102 16.05 19.23 -0.08
N THR A 103 15.06 18.35 -0.25
CA THR A 103 13.65 18.64 0.01
C THR A 103 13.08 17.68 1.04
N LEU A 104 12.50 18.23 2.10
CA LEU A 104 11.69 17.46 3.04
C LEU A 104 10.26 17.36 2.51
N LEU A 105 9.83 16.14 2.19
CA LEU A 105 8.46 15.83 1.78
C LEU A 105 7.70 15.21 2.94
N GLN A 106 6.55 15.79 3.29
CA GLN A 106 5.56 15.21 4.19
C GLN A 106 4.30 14.81 3.40
N VAL A 107 3.78 13.61 3.69
CA VAL A 107 2.53 13.11 3.13
C VAL A 107 1.57 12.74 4.25
N ASP A 108 0.40 13.37 4.24
CA ASP A 108 -0.69 13.10 5.18
C ASP A 108 -1.93 12.58 4.45
N ILE A 109 -2.43 11.43 4.90
CA ILE A 109 -3.60 10.78 4.31
C ILE A 109 -4.70 10.73 5.36
N PHE A 110 -5.86 11.28 5.01
CA PHE A 110 -7.02 11.40 5.87
C PHE A 110 -8.23 10.69 5.27
N GLY A 111 -9.25 10.50 6.11
CA GLY A 111 -10.53 9.90 5.68
C GLY A 111 -10.64 8.41 6.01
N PHE A 112 -9.72 7.84 6.79
CA PHE A 112 -9.85 6.44 7.22
C PHE A 112 -11.06 6.29 8.18
N HIS A 113 -12.11 5.66 7.68
CA HIS A 113 -13.32 5.29 8.43
C HIS A 113 -13.29 3.82 8.84
N ARG A 114 -13.91 3.50 9.99
CA ARG A 114 -13.99 2.11 10.49
C ARG A 114 -14.67 1.15 9.51
N ASN A 115 -15.56 1.67 8.66
CA ASN A 115 -16.34 0.88 7.71
C ASN A 115 -15.55 0.45 6.47
N TYR A 116 -14.33 0.99 6.25
CA TYR A 116 -13.47 0.57 5.14
C TYR A 116 -12.70 -0.73 5.44
N GLY A 117 -12.91 -1.31 6.63
CA GLY A 117 -12.16 -2.44 7.15
C GLY A 117 -11.16 -1.98 8.20
N LYS A 118 -11.01 -2.78 9.27
CA LYS A 118 -10.32 -2.36 10.50
C LYS A 118 -8.83 -1.98 10.33
N ASN A 119 -8.18 -2.26 9.19
CA ASN A 119 -6.73 -2.07 9.04
C ASN A 119 -6.36 -1.35 7.76
N ILE A 120 -7.34 -0.78 7.06
CA ILE A 120 -7.03 -0.09 5.81
C ILE A 120 -6.01 1.03 6.05
N LYS A 121 -6.08 1.67 7.23
CA LYS A 121 -5.09 2.63 7.70
C LYS A 121 -3.69 2.01 7.80
N ASP A 122 -3.56 0.80 8.35
CA ASP A 122 -2.27 0.14 8.55
C ASP A 122 -1.70 -0.41 7.25
N ILE A 123 -2.57 -0.85 6.32
CA ILE A 123 -2.19 -1.15 4.94
C ILE A 123 -1.59 0.09 4.29
N PHE A 124 -2.28 1.24 4.38
CA PHE A 124 -1.76 2.50 3.85
C PHE A 124 -0.48 2.94 4.57
N ASP A 125 -0.41 2.83 5.90
CA ASP A 125 0.79 3.18 6.68
C ASP A 125 2.02 2.39 6.23
N TYR A 126 1.84 1.09 6.00
CA TYR A 126 2.89 0.20 5.52
C TYR A 126 3.27 0.50 4.07
N THR A 127 2.27 0.54 3.20
CA THR A 127 2.42 0.75 1.75
C THR A 127 3.08 2.10 1.48
N TYR A 128 2.71 3.15 2.21
CA TYR A 128 3.26 4.48 1.97
C TYR A 128 4.75 4.63 2.31
N ASN A 129 5.31 3.77 3.17
CA ASN A 129 6.77 3.74 3.35
C ASN A 129 7.46 3.31 2.05
N LYS A 130 6.94 2.26 1.39
CA LYS A 130 7.48 1.74 0.12
C LYS A 130 7.29 2.73 -1.02
N VAL A 131 6.10 3.33 -1.09
CA VAL A 131 5.73 4.39 -2.05
C VAL A 131 6.71 5.56 -1.96
N LEU A 132 7.01 6.05 -0.76
CA LEU A 132 7.96 7.15 -0.58
C LEU A 132 9.41 6.75 -0.87
N LEU A 133 9.81 5.52 -0.54
CA LEU A 133 11.13 5.01 -0.94
C LEU A 133 11.27 4.95 -2.47
N ASN A 134 10.22 4.57 -3.19
CA ASN A 134 10.25 4.59 -4.65
C ASN A 134 10.33 6.00 -5.21
N LEU A 135 9.54 6.93 -4.66
CA LEU A 135 9.60 8.34 -5.03
C LEU A 135 11.00 8.91 -4.85
N LYS A 136 11.65 8.61 -3.71
CA LYS A 136 13.03 9.00 -3.42
C LYS A 136 13.99 8.40 -4.47
N SER A 137 13.91 7.09 -4.73
CA SER A 137 14.73 6.42 -5.75
C SER A 137 14.61 7.06 -7.13
N VAL A 138 13.39 7.30 -7.61
CA VAL A 138 13.15 7.94 -8.91
C VAL A 138 13.68 9.37 -8.94
N ASN A 139 13.53 10.12 -7.85
CA ASN A 139 14.03 11.49 -7.78
C ASN A 139 15.56 11.54 -7.72
N GLU A 140 16.22 10.66 -6.97
CA GLU A 140 17.67 10.75 -6.75
C GLU A 140 18.48 10.04 -7.83
N THR A 141 17.95 8.94 -8.38
CA THR A 141 18.69 8.05 -9.26
C THR A 141 18.01 7.82 -10.62
N GLY A 142 16.75 8.21 -10.77
CA GLY A 142 15.94 7.88 -11.95
C GLY A 142 15.49 6.42 -12.03
N ILE A 143 15.78 5.60 -11.00
CA ILE A 143 15.45 4.17 -10.99
C ILE A 143 14.08 3.95 -10.35
N ASP A 144 13.16 3.34 -11.10
CA ASP A 144 11.88 2.85 -10.60
C ASP A 144 12.03 1.45 -9.99
N CYS A 145 11.86 1.38 -8.68
CA CYS A 145 11.96 0.17 -7.85
C CYS A 145 10.59 -0.45 -7.52
N ARG A 146 9.49 -0.08 -8.20
CA ARG A 146 8.15 -0.62 -7.89
C ARG A 146 8.11 -2.15 -7.86
N LYS A 147 8.74 -2.80 -8.83
CA LYS A 147 8.74 -4.28 -8.92
C LYS A 147 9.43 -4.94 -7.72
N GLN A 148 10.45 -4.30 -7.15
CA GLN A 148 11.22 -4.78 -6.01
C GLN A 148 10.49 -4.48 -4.70
N LEU A 149 9.90 -3.29 -4.58
CA LEU A 149 9.24 -2.80 -3.37
C LEU A 149 7.84 -3.40 -3.19
N PHE A 150 7.07 -3.56 -4.26
CA PHE A 150 5.70 -4.06 -4.26
C PHE A 150 5.58 -5.48 -4.80
N LYS A 151 6.60 -6.32 -4.58
CA LYS A 151 6.46 -7.76 -4.83
C LYS A 151 5.15 -8.23 -4.19
N GLU A 152 4.27 -8.82 -4.99
CA GLU A 152 3.02 -9.38 -4.48
C GLU A 152 3.38 -10.29 -3.30
N ASN A 153 2.65 -10.17 -2.20
CA ASN A 153 2.71 -11.14 -1.12
C ASN A 153 2.36 -12.50 -1.73
N ASN A 154 3.39 -13.33 -1.96
CA ASN A 154 3.36 -14.55 -2.77
C ASN A 154 2.39 -15.64 -2.28
N LEU A 155 1.71 -15.39 -1.15
CA LEU A 155 0.60 -16.21 -0.68
C LEU A 155 -0.67 -16.01 -1.51
N GLY A 156 -0.92 -14.82 -2.06
CA GLY A 156 -2.17 -14.54 -2.78
C GLY A 156 -3.40 -14.52 -1.88
N ILE A 157 -3.28 -13.85 -0.74
CA ILE A 157 -4.35 -13.71 0.26
C ILE A 157 -4.73 -12.26 0.46
N LEU A 158 -6.02 -12.04 0.63
CA LEU A 158 -6.56 -10.78 1.15
C LEU A 158 -6.97 -10.94 2.60
N PHE A 159 -6.84 -9.86 3.36
CA PHE A 159 -7.09 -9.86 4.79
C PHE A 159 -8.27 -8.99 5.18
N THR A 160 -8.88 -9.39 6.28
CA THR A 160 -9.75 -8.58 7.14
C THR A 160 -9.34 -8.84 8.58
N GLU A 161 -9.11 -7.84 9.43
CA GLU A 161 -8.99 -8.14 10.87
C GLU A 161 -10.37 -8.17 11.50
N LYS A 162 -10.63 -9.23 12.27
CA LYS A 162 -11.62 -9.21 13.34
C LYS A 162 -10.90 -8.94 14.65
N SER A 163 -11.39 -7.95 15.40
CA SER A 163 -11.12 -7.91 16.83
C SER A 163 -11.88 -9.07 17.45
N THR A 164 -11.16 -9.96 18.13
CA THR A 164 -11.82 -10.92 19.02
C THR A 164 -12.20 -10.22 20.32
N ASP A 165 -13.10 -10.82 21.11
CA ASP A 165 -13.63 -10.27 22.37
C ASP A 165 -12.53 -9.99 23.43
N ASN A 166 -11.31 -10.48 23.22
CA ASN A 166 -10.16 -10.30 24.12
C ASN A 166 -9.15 -9.24 23.64
N HIS A 167 -9.57 -8.24 22.84
CA HIS A 167 -8.72 -7.14 22.35
C HIS A 167 -7.46 -7.55 21.56
N LYS A 168 -7.31 -8.82 21.18
CA LYS A 168 -6.25 -9.25 20.27
C LYS A 168 -6.65 -8.98 18.83
N GLN A 169 -5.83 -8.18 18.15
CA GLN A 169 -5.87 -8.07 16.68
C GLN A 169 -5.42 -9.40 16.09
N CYS A 170 -6.22 -9.91 15.17
CA CYS A 170 -6.05 -11.22 14.57
C CYS A 170 -6.22 -11.06 13.07
N ILE A 171 -5.24 -11.49 12.29
CA ILE A 171 -5.29 -11.40 10.83
C ILE A 171 -6.21 -12.51 10.32
N THR A 172 -7.42 -12.16 9.92
CA THR A 172 -8.34 -13.12 9.29
C THR A 172 -8.22 -13.04 7.78
N ILE A 173 -8.11 -14.18 7.12
CA ILE A 173 -8.13 -14.24 5.66
C ILE A 173 -9.55 -13.98 5.20
N SER A 174 -9.74 -12.96 4.36
CA SER A 174 -11.04 -12.70 3.75
C SER A 174 -11.22 -13.54 2.50
N GLN A 175 -10.19 -13.61 1.66
CA GLN A 175 -10.27 -14.22 0.35
C GLN A 175 -8.90 -14.78 -0.07
N ILE A 176 -8.92 -15.77 -0.96
CA ILE A 176 -7.75 -16.45 -1.51
C ILE A 176 -7.83 -16.38 -3.02
N LYS A 177 -6.72 -16.02 -3.67
CA LYS A 177 -6.57 -15.97 -5.12
C LYS A 177 -6.33 -17.41 -5.62
N LYS A 178 -7.02 -17.81 -6.70
CA LYS A 178 -6.81 -19.12 -7.32
C LYS A 178 -5.41 -19.23 -7.91
N GLY A 179 -4.83 -20.42 -7.87
CA GLY A 179 -3.49 -20.75 -8.37
C GLY A 179 -2.35 -20.28 -7.47
N THR A 180 -2.64 -19.62 -6.34
CA THR A 180 -1.58 -19.08 -5.47
C THR A 180 -1.17 -20.07 -4.40
N LEU A 181 -0.08 -19.73 -3.71
CA LEU A 181 0.46 -20.59 -2.67
C LEU A 181 -0.54 -20.85 -1.54
N ALA A 182 -1.34 -19.85 -1.15
CA ALA A 182 -2.35 -20.03 -0.12
C ALA A 182 -3.39 -21.09 -0.48
N GLU A 183 -3.82 -21.14 -1.74
CA GLU A 183 -4.71 -22.21 -2.21
C GLU A 183 -3.99 -23.57 -2.15
N LYS A 184 -2.73 -23.64 -2.59
CA LYS A 184 -1.92 -24.88 -2.57
C LYS A 184 -1.73 -25.45 -1.16
N ILE A 185 -1.60 -24.61 -0.14
CA ILE A 185 -1.50 -25.04 1.26
C ILE A 185 -2.85 -25.14 1.98
N ASN A 186 -3.97 -25.04 1.24
CA ASN A 186 -5.33 -25.20 1.76
C ASN A 186 -5.67 -24.20 2.88
N LEU A 187 -5.15 -22.97 2.77
CA LEU A 187 -5.75 -21.84 3.48
C LEU A 187 -7.19 -21.66 2.99
N LYS A 188 -8.05 -21.11 3.85
CA LYS A 188 -9.45 -20.81 3.54
C LYS A 188 -9.83 -19.41 4.02
N PRO A 189 -10.85 -18.79 3.40
CA PRO A 189 -11.55 -17.66 4.02
C PRO A 189 -11.92 -17.97 5.47
N HIS A 190 -11.84 -16.96 6.32
CA HIS A 190 -12.06 -17.00 7.77
C HIS A 190 -10.98 -17.68 8.62
N ASP A 191 -9.91 -18.21 8.02
CA ASP A 191 -8.72 -18.62 8.78
C ASP A 191 -8.08 -17.41 9.46
N ILE A 192 -7.69 -17.57 10.71
CA ILE A 192 -6.93 -16.58 11.47
C ILE A 192 -5.46 -16.99 11.48
N ILE A 193 -4.57 -16.15 10.95
CA ILE A 193 -3.12 -16.39 11.03
C ILE A 193 -2.62 -15.99 12.42
N GLU A 194 -2.04 -16.94 13.14
CA GLU A 194 -1.45 -16.71 14.47
C GLU A 194 0.07 -16.66 14.42
N GLN A 195 0.70 -17.50 13.59
CA GLN A 195 2.16 -17.56 13.45
C GLN A 195 2.59 -17.87 12.02
N ILE A 196 3.78 -17.42 11.68
CA ILE A 196 4.48 -17.70 10.42
C ILE A 196 5.91 -18.10 10.76
N ASN A 197 6.35 -19.31 10.38
CA ASN A 197 7.67 -19.83 10.70
C ASN A 197 8.01 -19.73 12.21
N GLY A 198 7.05 -20.08 13.06
CA GLY A 198 7.17 -19.95 14.54
C GLY A 198 7.14 -18.52 15.10
N MET A 199 7.12 -17.47 14.27
CA MET A 199 7.00 -16.08 14.73
C MET A 199 5.51 -15.71 14.86
N LYS A 200 5.12 -15.21 16.04
CA LYS A 200 3.76 -14.70 16.26
C LYS A 200 3.48 -13.48 15.39
N VAL A 201 2.24 -13.41 14.90
CA VAL A 201 1.76 -12.30 14.10
C VAL A 201 0.43 -11.81 14.64
N ASN A 202 0.42 -10.55 15.07
CA ASN A 202 -0.74 -9.92 15.71
C ASN A 202 -1.33 -8.78 14.87
N SER A 203 -0.66 -8.36 13.80
CA SER A 203 -1.13 -7.27 12.94
C SER A 203 -0.70 -7.47 11.50
N TYR A 204 -1.46 -6.89 10.57
CA TYR A 204 -1.08 -6.85 9.15
C TYR A 204 0.34 -6.29 8.92
N LYS A 205 0.78 -5.32 9.74
CA LYS A 205 2.13 -4.75 9.65
C LYS A 205 3.21 -5.78 9.98
N GLU A 206 3.02 -6.56 11.03
CA GLU A 206 3.92 -7.66 11.38
C GLU A 206 3.93 -8.73 10.29
N PHE A 207 2.74 -9.10 9.78
CA PHE A 207 2.59 -10.05 8.68
C PHE A 207 3.40 -9.62 7.46
N SER A 208 3.17 -8.39 7.00
CA SER A 208 3.80 -7.86 5.77
C SER A 208 5.31 -7.78 5.93
N ARG A 209 5.79 -7.36 7.11
CA ARG A 209 7.23 -7.32 7.41
C ARG A 209 7.87 -8.71 7.33
N LEU A 210 7.20 -9.74 7.83
CA LEU A 210 7.73 -11.11 7.76
C LEU A 210 7.77 -11.61 6.30
N MET A 211 6.74 -11.31 5.53
CA MET A 211 6.64 -11.75 4.13
C MET A 211 7.59 -11.00 3.17
N ASP A 212 7.96 -9.76 3.48
CA ASP A 212 8.82 -8.92 2.62
C ASP A 212 10.33 -9.18 2.77
N CYS A 213 10.74 -10.07 3.66
CA CYS A 213 12.15 -10.42 3.80
C CYS A 213 12.58 -11.28 2.60
N SER A 214 13.57 -10.85 1.83
CA SER A 214 14.00 -11.51 0.58
C SER A 214 14.51 -12.95 0.76
N GLN A 215 14.89 -13.31 1.98
CA GLN A 215 15.31 -14.67 2.36
C GLN A 215 14.16 -15.49 2.98
N PHE A 216 12.96 -14.91 3.06
CA PHE A 216 11.82 -15.52 3.73
C PHE A 216 11.22 -16.64 2.89
N LYS A 217 11.64 -17.88 3.18
CA LYS A 217 10.93 -19.07 2.72
C LYS A 217 9.86 -19.41 3.73
N LEU A 218 8.60 -19.35 3.32
CA LEU A 218 7.51 -19.87 4.15
C LEU A 218 7.72 -21.38 4.33
N LYS A 219 7.79 -21.84 5.58
CA LYS A 219 7.93 -23.24 5.97
C LYS A 219 6.63 -23.76 6.58
N ASP A 220 6.09 -23.00 7.52
CA ASP A 220 4.85 -23.31 8.21
C ASP A 220 4.01 -22.04 8.48
N LEU A 221 2.70 -22.28 8.57
CA LEU A 221 1.72 -21.33 9.11
C LEU A 221 0.98 -22.01 10.24
N ILE A 222 0.84 -21.32 11.37
CA ILE A 222 -0.13 -21.72 12.38
C ILE A 222 -1.35 -20.83 12.25
N ILE A 223 -2.49 -21.49 12.00
CA ILE A 223 -3.79 -20.83 11.86
C ILE A 223 -4.76 -21.32 12.92
N LYS A 224 -5.77 -20.49 13.21
CA LYS A 224 -7.00 -20.89 13.87
C LYS A 224 -8.13 -20.90 12.84
N ARG A 225 -8.77 -22.05 12.66
CA ARG A 225 -9.96 -22.23 11.82
C ARG A 225 -11.11 -22.63 12.72
N GLU A 226 -12.17 -21.82 12.75
CA GLU A 226 -13.27 -21.95 13.69
C GLU A 226 -12.75 -21.90 15.14
N ASN A 227 -12.54 -23.05 15.78
CA ASN A 227 -11.93 -23.15 17.11
C ASN A 227 -10.74 -24.12 17.19
N GLU A 228 -10.29 -24.65 16.06
CA GLU A 228 -9.15 -25.56 16.00
C GLU A 228 -7.89 -24.84 15.54
N ARG A 229 -6.79 -25.14 16.22
CA ARG A 229 -5.46 -24.70 15.80
C ARG A 229 -4.90 -25.70 14.79
N LYS A 230 -4.52 -25.25 13.60
CA LYS A 230 -3.97 -26.08 12.53
C LYS A 230 -2.58 -25.58 12.13
N ILE A 231 -1.69 -26.51 11.84
CA ILE A 231 -0.38 -26.21 11.26
C ILE A 231 -0.45 -26.59 9.79
N LEU A 232 -0.22 -25.61 8.92
CA LEU A 232 -0.14 -25.80 7.47
C LEU A 232 1.33 -25.78 7.07
N TYR A 233 1.78 -26.89 6.51
CA TYR A 233 3.16 -27.04 6.03
C TYR A 233 3.24 -26.79 4.54
N MET A 234 4.35 -26.17 4.15
CA MET A 234 4.75 -26.06 2.77
C MET A 234 5.38 -27.38 2.33
N ARG A 235 4.69 -28.13 1.45
CA ARG A 235 5.25 -29.37 0.90
C ARG A 235 6.35 -29.05 -0.11
N GLY A 236 7.60 -29.22 0.33
CA GLY A 236 8.68 -29.87 -0.42
C GLY A 236 9.35 -29.14 -1.59
N GLU A 237 8.75 -28.17 -2.24
CA GLU A 237 9.46 -27.43 -3.30
C GLU A 237 9.92 -26.06 -2.79
N PRO A 238 11.24 -25.74 -2.91
CA PRO A 238 11.68 -24.37 -2.78
C PRO A 238 10.96 -23.57 -3.87
N ILE A 239 10.05 -22.69 -3.46
CA ILE A 239 9.56 -21.66 -4.35
C ILE A 239 10.73 -20.69 -4.49
N GLU A 240 11.37 -20.69 -5.65
CA GLU A 240 12.24 -19.58 -6.02
C GLU A 240 11.35 -18.33 -6.15
N LEU A 241 11.71 -17.31 -5.36
CA LEU A 241 11.00 -16.03 -5.19
C LEU A 241 11.58 -14.93 -6.09
#